data_AF-A0AAQ4CXV0-F1
#
_entry.id   AF-A0AAQ4CXV0-F1
#
_cell.length_a   1.000
_cell.length_b   1.000
_cell.length_c   1.000
_cell.angle_alpha   90.00
_cell.angle_beta   90.00
_cell.angle_gamma   90.00
#
_symmetry.space_group_name_H-M   'P 1'
#
loop_
_entity.id
_entity.type
_entity.pdbx_description
1 polymer ?
#
loop_
_entity_poly.entity_id
_entity_poly.type
_entity_poly.pdbx_seq_one_letter_code
_entity_poly.pdbx_strand_id
1 'polypeptide(L)'
;MNTSSIHNHLTTLPVDFGEELPALRELDLSHNRIVSLTEASLVPLQASVTRARLEGNPLECDCRLQFLLRFPDIWRHVSCAEPEALRNTSLSEVAEGDLQCGA
;
A
#
# COMPACT_ATOMS: atom_id res chain seq x y z
N MET A 1 25.02 24.93 0.06
CA MET A 1 23.58 24.68 -0.23
C MET A 1 23.39 23.18 -0.13
N ASN A 2 22.88 22.68 1.01
CA ASN A 2 22.71 21.25 1.27
C ASN A 2 21.37 20.79 0.70
N THR A 3 21.38 20.12 -0.45
CA THR A 3 20.20 19.49 -1.04
C THR A 3 20.07 18.07 -0.49
N SER A 4 19.57 17.93 0.74
CA SER A 4 19.23 16.63 1.31
C SER A 4 17.73 16.37 1.12
N SER A 5 17.34 16.02 -0.11
CA SER A 5 15.96 15.61 -0.41
C SER A 5 15.88 14.10 -0.36
N ILE A 6 15.95 13.53 0.85
CA ILE A 6 15.63 12.11 1.08
C ILE A 6 14.12 11.93 1.24
N HIS A 7 13.35 12.36 0.25
CA HIS A 7 11.94 11.99 0.12
C HIS A 7 11.86 11.08 -1.09
N ASN A 8 11.87 9.76 -0.88
CA ASN A 8 11.54 8.83 -1.95
C ASN A 8 10.08 9.09 -2.33
N HIS A 9 9.87 9.80 -3.44
CA HIS A 9 8.55 10.11 -3.96
C HIS A 9 7.95 8.88 -4.67
N LEU A 10 8.02 7.71 -4.02
CA LEU A 10 7.43 6.48 -4.53
C LEU A 10 5.92 6.65 -4.48
N THR A 11 5.35 7.00 -5.62
CA THR A 11 3.91 7.16 -5.80
C THR A 11 3.24 5.83 -6.12
N THR A 12 4.00 4.91 -6.72
CA THR A 12 3.57 3.56 -7.13
C THR A 12 4.74 2.59 -6.99
N LEU A 13 4.42 1.30 -6.83
CA LEU A 13 5.39 0.22 -6.95
C LEU A 13 5.39 -0.31 -8.39
N PRO A 14 6.56 -0.58 -8.99
CA PRO A 14 6.61 -1.24 -10.29
C PRO A 14 5.99 -2.63 -10.19
N VAL A 15 5.37 -3.06 -11.29
CA VAL A 15 4.95 -4.45 -11.47
C VAL A 15 6.20 -5.32 -11.36
N ASP A 16 6.11 -6.48 -10.72
CA ASP A 16 7.22 -7.43 -10.56
C ASP A 16 8.35 -7.01 -9.59
N PHE A 17 8.13 -6.01 -8.72
CA PHE A 17 9.13 -5.59 -7.71
C PHE A 17 9.63 -6.74 -6.81
N GLY A 18 8.79 -7.76 -6.58
CA GLY A 18 9.16 -8.93 -5.78
C GLY A 18 9.96 -10.01 -6.51
N GLU A 19 10.00 -10.00 -7.85
CA GLU A 19 10.71 -11.02 -8.65
C GLU A 19 12.23 -10.91 -8.49
N GLU A 20 12.77 -9.68 -8.41
CA GLU A 20 14.22 -9.44 -8.27
C GLU A 20 14.71 -9.53 -6.81
N LEU A 21 13.81 -9.73 -5.84
CA LEU A 21 14.10 -9.69 -4.41
C LEU A 21 13.66 -10.97 -3.67
N PRO A 22 14.16 -12.16 -4.05
CA PRO A 22 13.71 -13.45 -3.49
C PRO A 22 14.07 -13.65 -2.01
N ALA A 23 15.03 -12.89 -1.49
CA ALA A 23 15.46 -12.95 -0.09
C ALA A 23 14.79 -11.89 0.80
N LEU A 24 13.97 -10.99 0.23
CA LEU A 24 13.34 -9.91 0.97
C LEU A 24 12.22 -10.47 1.86
N ARG A 25 12.40 -10.39 3.18
CA ARG A 25 11.41 -10.86 4.16
C ARG A 25 10.60 -9.75 4.81
N GLU A 26 11.17 -8.55 4.88
CA GLU A 26 10.56 -7.36 5.45
C GLU A 26 10.69 -6.22 4.44
N LEU A 27 9.57 -5.59 4.11
CA LEU A 27 9.47 -4.46 3.20
C LEU A 27 8.88 -3.28 3.98
N ASP A 28 9.69 -2.25 4.20
CA ASP A 28 9.23 -1.02 4.84
C ASP A 28 9.05 0.08 3.79
N LEU A 29 7.79 0.37 3.48
CA LEU A 29 7.36 1.45 2.60
C LEU A 29 6.58 2.50 3.38
N SER A 30 6.67 2.49 4.72
CA SER A 30 5.98 3.46 5.55
C SER A 30 6.45 4.89 5.26
N HIS A 31 5.56 5.87 5.48
CA HIS A 31 5.83 7.29 5.30
C HIS A 31 6.32 7.70 3.90
N ASN A 32 5.90 6.96 2.87
CA ASN A 32 6.10 7.35 1.47
C ASN A 32 4.86 8.10 0.94
N ARG A 33 4.76 8.27 -0.39
CA ARG A 33 3.65 8.97 -1.04
C ARG A 33 2.83 8.05 -1.95
N ILE A 34 2.72 6.79 -1.55
CA ILE A 34 2.00 5.79 -2.33
C ILE A 34 0.51 6.11 -2.27
N VAL A 35 -0.09 6.39 -3.42
CA VAL A 35 -1.52 6.70 -3.53
C VAL A 35 -2.31 5.45 -3.87
N SER A 36 -1.78 4.59 -4.71
CA SER A 36 -2.43 3.34 -5.09
C SER A 36 -1.41 2.22 -5.17
N LEU A 37 -1.83 1.04 -4.71
CA LEU A 37 -1.12 -0.22 -4.90
C LEU A 37 -1.88 -1.06 -5.91
N THR A 38 -1.18 -1.90 -6.66
CA THR A 38 -1.82 -2.83 -7.59
C THR A 38 -1.55 -4.26 -7.14
N GLU A 39 -2.52 -5.15 -7.36
CA GLU A 39 -2.38 -6.57 -7.07
C GLU A 39 -1.11 -7.14 -7.71
N ALA A 40 -0.83 -6.78 -8.97
CA ALA A 40 0.34 -7.24 -9.72
C ALA A 40 1.68 -6.82 -9.09
N SER A 41 1.73 -5.71 -8.36
CA SER A 41 2.95 -5.29 -7.64
C SER A 41 3.18 -6.07 -6.34
N LEU A 42 2.11 -6.53 -5.68
CA LEU A 42 2.16 -7.17 -4.36
C LEU A 42 2.11 -8.71 -4.41
N VAL A 43 1.51 -9.30 -5.44
CA VAL A 43 1.49 -10.75 -5.64
C VAL A 43 2.90 -11.37 -5.65
N PRO A 44 3.90 -10.83 -6.37
CA PRO A 44 5.25 -11.36 -6.34
C PRO A 44 5.90 -11.22 -4.96
N LEU A 45 5.57 -10.14 -4.25
CA LEU A 45 6.05 -9.90 -2.88
C LEU A 45 5.42 -10.86 -1.88
N GLN A 46 4.19 -11.35 -2.10
CA GLN A 46 3.54 -12.29 -1.20
C GLN A 46 4.31 -13.60 -1.03
N ALA A 47 5.06 -14.02 -2.06
CA ALA A 47 5.85 -15.25 -2.03
C ALA A 47 7.11 -15.13 -1.15
N SER A 48 7.69 -13.94 -1.06
CA SER A 48 9.01 -13.72 -0.42
C SER A 48 8.91 -12.89 0.87
N VAL A 49 8.12 -11.81 0.83
CA VAL A 49 7.92 -10.84 1.91
C VAL A 49 6.91 -11.39 2.90
N THR A 50 7.31 -11.43 4.16
CA THR A 50 6.43 -11.83 5.27
C THR A 50 5.78 -10.61 5.92
N ARG A 51 6.47 -9.47 5.95
CA ARG A 51 5.99 -8.24 6.58
C ARG A 51 6.14 -7.06 5.62
N ALA A 52 5.03 -6.43 5.26
CA ALA A 52 5.02 -5.19 4.52
C ALA A 52 4.42 -4.08 5.40
N ARG A 53 5.13 -2.96 5.52
CA ARG A 53 4.70 -1.75 6.24
C ARG A 53 4.37 -0.68 5.23
N LEU A 54 3.14 -0.20 5.24
CA LEU A 54 2.57 0.72 4.26
C LEU A 54 1.92 1.95 4.93
N GLU A 55 2.03 2.05 6.26
CA GLU A 55 1.45 3.14 7.04
C GLU A 55 2.03 4.51 6.68
N GLY A 56 1.27 5.57 6.94
CA GLY A 56 1.72 6.94 6.65
C GLY A 56 1.82 7.26 5.15
N ASN A 57 1.27 6.41 4.27
CA ASN A 57 1.08 6.71 2.85
C ASN A 57 -0.33 7.27 2.60
N PRO A 58 -0.50 8.21 1.67
CA PRO A 58 -1.79 8.79 1.31
C PRO A 58 -2.59 7.85 0.40
N LEU A 59 -2.91 6.64 0.89
CA LEU A 59 -3.57 5.61 0.10
C LEU A 59 -5.02 6.00 -0.21
N GLU A 60 -5.40 5.75 -1.46
CA GLU A 60 -6.75 5.83 -1.96
C GLU A 60 -7.43 4.47 -1.77
N CYS A 61 -8.34 4.42 -0.81
CA CYS A 61 -9.14 3.25 -0.47
C CYS A 61 -10.39 3.19 -1.33
N ASP A 62 -10.18 2.86 -2.60
CA ASP A 62 -11.24 2.63 -3.58
C ASP A 62 -11.33 1.15 -3.96
N CYS A 63 -12.12 0.83 -4.99
CA CYS A 63 -12.26 -0.54 -5.49
C CYS A 63 -10.93 -1.17 -5.92
N ARG A 64 -9.92 -0.38 -6.31
CA ARG A 64 -8.62 -0.91 -6.72
C ARG A 64 -7.82 -1.39 -5.53
N LEU A 65 -8.15 -0.99 -4.29
CA LEU A 65 -7.46 -1.45 -3.08
C LEU A 65 -8.10 -2.71 -2.47
N GLN A 66 -9.25 -3.17 -2.99
CA GLN A 66 -9.98 -4.35 -2.49
C GLN A 66 -9.11 -5.61 -2.44
N PHE A 67 -8.19 -5.79 -3.39
CA PHE A 67 -7.32 -6.97 -3.41
C PHE A 67 -6.52 -7.10 -2.10
N LEU A 68 -6.19 -5.99 -1.43
CA LEU A 68 -5.41 -5.96 -0.19
C LEU A 68 -6.15 -6.61 0.98
N LEU A 69 -7.48 -6.69 0.92
CA LEU A 69 -8.31 -7.41 1.90
C LEU A 69 -8.03 -8.91 1.93
N ARG A 70 -7.54 -9.48 0.82
CA ARG A 70 -7.15 -10.89 0.73
C ARG A 70 -5.74 -11.17 1.28
N PHE A 71 -4.95 -10.12 1.54
CA PHE A 71 -3.60 -10.24 2.11
C PHE A 71 -3.67 -10.33 3.64
N PRO A 72 -2.58 -10.70 4.35
CA PRO A 72 -2.59 -10.78 5.82
C PRO A 72 -2.88 -9.44 6.50
N ASP A 73 -3.53 -9.46 7.68
CA ASP A 73 -3.94 -8.27 8.45
C ASP A 73 -2.79 -7.29 8.74
N ILE A 74 -1.56 -7.81 8.86
CA ILE A 74 -0.38 -7.00 9.10
C ILE A 74 -0.05 -6.06 7.94
N TRP A 75 -0.45 -6.39 6.70
CA TRP A 75 -0.28 -5.52 5.52
C TRP A 75 -1.42 -4.52 5.38
N ARG A 76 -2.55 -4.77 6.07
CA ARG A 76 -3.74 -3.92 6.06
C ARG A 76 -3.73 -2.84 7.14
N HIS A 77 -2.65 -2.77 7.93
CA HIS A 77 -2.40 -1.71 8.91
C HIS A 77 -2.05 -0.39 8.21
N VAL A 78 -3.00 0.13 7.44
CA VAL A 78 -2.88 1.36 6.66
C VAL A 78 -4.10 2.24 6.89
N SER A 79 -3.87 3.55 6.88
CA SER A 79 -4.95 4.54 6.99
C SER A 79 -5.28 5.09 5.62
N CYS A 80 -6.57 5.11 5.29
CA CYS A 80 -7.08 5.69 4.07
C CYS A 80 -6.94 7.22 4.13
N ALA A 81 -6.35 7.81 3.10
CA ALA A 81 -6.32 9.26 2.93
C ALA A 81 -7.47 9.73 2.05
N GLU A 82 -7.81 8.94 1.04
CA GLU A 82 -8.93 9.14 0.13
C GLU A 82 -9.79 7.86 0.07
N PRO A 83 -11.07 7.94 -0.28
CA PRO A 83 -11.87 9.17 -0.44
C PRO A 83 -12.13 9.88 0.91
N GLU A 84 -12.59 11.14 0.91
CA GLU A 84 -12.93 11.90 2.13
C GLU A 84 -13.82 11.12 3.11
N ALA A 85 -14.72 10.28 2.60
CA ALA A 85 -15.60 9.43 3.41
C ALA A 85 -14.86 8.42 4.30
N LEU A 86 -13.66 7.97 3.88
CA LEU A 86 -12.83 7.00 4.59
C LEU A 86 -11.57 7.63 5.16
N ARG A 87 -11.45 8.96 5.11
CA ARG A 87 -10.23 9.67 5.52
C ARG A 87 -9.91 9.45 7.01
N ASN A 88 -8.70 9.00 7.28
CA ASN A 88 -8.19 8.56 8.59
C ASN A 88 -8.83 7.26 9.13
N THR A 89 -9.55 6.51 8.29
CA THR A 89 -10.07 5.18 8.66
C THR A 89 -9.03 4.11 8.35
N SER A 90 -8.87 3.14 9.24
CA SER A 90 -7.97 1.99 9.01
C SER A 90 -8.59 1.03 8.01
N LEU A 91 -7.83 0.57 7.01
CA LEU A 91 -8.35 -0.39 6.02
C LEU A 91 -8.82 -1.71 6.66
N SER A 92 -8.27 -2.10 7.80
CA SER A 92 -8.74 -3.25 8.58
C SER A 92 -10.16 -3.08 9.14
N GLU A 93 -10.67 -1.85 9.22
CA GLU A 93 -12.01 -1.50 9.68
C GLU A 93 -12.97 -1.20 8.52
N VAL A 94 -12.45 -0.98 7.31
CA VAL A 94 -13.24 -0.69 6.11
C VAL A 94 -13.79 -2.00 5.54
N ALA A 95 -15.10 -2.03 5.23
CA ALA A 95 -15.69 -3.18 4.56
C ALA A 95 -15.36 -3.14 3.06
N GLU A 96 -15.24 -4.32 2.43
CA GLU A 96 -15.02 -4.43 0.98
C GLU A 96 -16.08 -3.66 0.16
N GLY A 97 -17.32 -3.59 0.68
CA GLY A 97 -18.42 -2.85 0.05
C GLY A 97 -18.28 -1.33 0.08
N ASP A 98 -17.45 -0.77 0.98
CA ASP A 98 -17.19 0.68 1.07
C ASP A 98 -16.10 1.13 0.07
N LEU A 99 -15.25 0.19 -0.36
CA LEU A 99 -14.20 0.40 -1.35
C LEU A 99 -14.81 0.47 -2.76
N GLN A 100 -15.40 1.60 -3.12
CA GLN A 100 -16.06 1.81 -4.41
C GLN A 100 -15.26 2.77 -5.32
N CYS A 101 -15.23 2.51 -6.63
CA CYS A 101 -14.64 3.42 -7.62
C CYS A 101 -15.75 4.13 -8.40
N GLY A 102 -15.65 5.46 -8.54
CA GLY A 102 -16.54 6.25 -9.39
C GLY A 102 -17.68 6.94 -8.64
N ALA A 103 -17.33 7.80 -7.69
CA ALA A 103 -18.20 8.90 -7.28
C ALA A 103 -18.03 10.09 -8.24
#